data_AF-A0A8J7QV81-F1
#
_entry.id   AF-A0A8J7QV81-F1
#
_cell.length_a   1.000
_cell.length_b   1.000
_cell.length_c   1.000
_cell.angle_alpha   90.00
_cell.angle_beta   90.00
_cell.angle_gamma   90.00
#
_symmetry.space_group_name_H-M   'P 1'
#
loop_
_entity.id
_entity.type
_entity.pdbx_description
1 polymer ?
#
loop_
_entity_poly.entity_id
_entity_poly.type
_entity_poly.pdbx_seq_one_letter_code
_entity_poly.pdbx_strand_id
1 'polypeptide(L)' 'SGRESALRAISAAGFKVAFIRDVTPIPHNGCRPPKRRRV' A
#
# COMPACT_ATOMS: atom_id res chain seq x y z
N SER A 1 7.27 1.05 6.90
CA SER A 1 6.61 1.42 5.63
C SER A 1 7.36 0.73 4.49
N GLY A 2 6.83 -0.36 3.95
CA GLY A 2 7.52 -1.15 2.90
C GLY A 2 7.22 -0.71 1.47
N ARG A 3 6.14 0.05 1.27
CA ARG A 3 5.67 0.50 -0.06
C ARG A 3 6.74 1.31 -0.80
N GLU A 4 7.29 2.32 -0.13
CA GLU A 4 8.36 3.18 -0.67
C GLU A 4 9.63 2.38 -0.99
N SER A 5 10.04 1.50 -0.06
CA SER A 5 11.24 0.67 -0.23
C SER A 5 11.14 -0.24 -1.45
N ALA A 6 9.97 -0.85 -1.68
CA ALA A 6 9.73 -1.70 -2.84
C ALA A 6 9.78 -0.91 -4.15
N LEU A 7 9.17 0.28 -4.20
CA LEU A 7 9.21 1.13 -5.39
C LEU A 7 10.65 1.55 -5.75
N ARG A 8 11.46 1.92 -4.76
CA ARG A 8 12.87 2.28 -4.97
C ARG A 8 13.69 1.11 -5.50
N ALA A 9 13.48 -0.10 -4.96
CA ALA A 9 14.16 -1.30 -5.44
C ALA A 9 13.81 -1.63 -6.90
N ILE A 10 12.53 -1.53 -7.27
CA ILE A 10 12.07 -1.76 -8.65
C ILE A 10 12.68 -0.73 -9.61
N SER A 11 12.73 0.55 -9.19
CA SER A 11 13.36 1.60 -9.98
C SER A 11 14.87 1.37 -10.13
N ALA A 12 15.56 0.89 -9.08
CA ALA A 12 16.98 0.58 -9.12
C ALA A 12 17.32 -0.64 -9.99
N ALA A 13 16.38 -1.58 -10.13
CA ALA A 13 16.51 -2.74 -11.01
C ALA A 13 16.35 -2.41 -12.51
N GLY A 14 16.11 -1.14 -12.86
CA GLY A 14 16.07 -0.69 -14.26
C GLY A 14 14.72 -0.87 -14.96
N PHE A 15 13.66 -1.23 -14.23
CA PHE A 15 12.32 -1.32 -14.80
C PHE A 15 11.73 0.08 -15.04
N LYS A 16 11.19 0.31 -16.24
CA LYS A 16 10.42 1.51 -16.56
C LYS A 16 8.96 1.33 -16.11
N VAL A 17 8.59 2.01 -15.03
CA VAL A 17 7.21 1.99 -14.51
C VAL A 17 6.35 2.95 -15.33
N ALA A 18 5.36 2.41 -16.05
CA ALA A 18 4.48 3.20 -16.91
C ALA A 18 3.42 3.99 -16.12
N PHE A 19 2.89 3.41 -15.04
CA PHE A 19 1.96 4.08 -14.14
C PHE A 19 1.98 3.43 -12.76
N ILE A 20 1.62 4.21 -11.74
CA ILE A 20 1.42 3.73 -10.37
C ILE A 20 -0.01 4.09 -9.98
N ARG A 21 -0.78 3.11 -9.51
CA ARG A 21 -2.11 3.35 -8.94
C ARG A 21 -2.17 2.78 -7.54
N ASP A 22 -2.77 3.53 -6.63
CA ASP A 22 -3.09 3.04 -5.31
C ASP A 22 -4.49 2.45 -5.32
N VAL A 23 -4.58 1.13 -5.10
CA VAL A 23 -5.85 0.39 -5.06
C VAL A 23 -6.12 -0.11 -3.65
N THR A 24 -5.73 0.70 -2.65
CA THR A 24 -6.01 0.39 -1.25
C THR A 24 -7.53 0.34 -1.05
N PRO A 25 -8.09 -0.79 -0.57
CA PRO A 25 -9.53 -0.95 -0.48
C PRO A 25 -10.11 0.02 0.57
N ILE A 26 -11.09 0.83 0.15
CA ILE A 26 -11.87 1.70 1.04
C ILE A 26 -13.21 0.98 1.31
N PRO A 27 -13.56 0.70 2.57
CA PRO A 27 -14.81 0.02 2.87
C PRO A 27 -16.01 0.98 2.73
N HIS A 28 -16.97 0.64 1.88
CA HIS A 28 -18.24 1.37 1.71
C HIS A 28 -19.29 0.99 2.77
N ASN A 29 -18.89 0.81 4.04
CA ASN A 29 -19.65 0.19 5.15
C ASN A 29 -19.57 -1.35 5.25
N GLY A 30 -18.35 -1.90 5.25
CA GLY A 30 -18.09 -3.34 5.46
C GLY A 30 -18.11 -3.80 6.93
N CYS A 31 -17.38 -4.87 7.26
CA CYS A 31 -17.27 -5.38 8.63
C CYS A 31 -16.71 -4.33 9.61
N ARG A 32 -17.19 -4.34 10.85
CA ARG A 32 -16.71 -3.45 11.92
C ARG A 32 -15.21 -3.70 12.20
N PRO A 33 -14.34 -2.68 12.14
CA PRO A 33 -12.93 -2.82 12.51
C PRO A 33 -12.75 -3.29 13.96
N PRO A 34 -11.67 -4.02 14.27
CA PRO A 34 -11.40 -4.47 15.63
C PRO A 34 -11.23 -3.29 16.58
N LYS A 35 -11.57 -3.49 17.86
CA LYS A 35 -11.39 -2.50 18.92
C LYS A 35 -9.93 -2.05 18.96
N ARG A 36 -9.69 -0.73 19.02
CA ARG A 36 -8.35 -0.15 19.17
C ARG A 36 -7.64 -0.79 20.36
N ARG A 37 -6.45 -1.34 20.13
CA ARG A 37 -5.63 -1.94 21.20
C ARG A 37 -5.15 -0.83 22.16
N ARG A 38 -5.07 -1.16 23.45
CA ARG A 38 -4.49 -0.30 24.50
C ARG A 38 -3.02 -0.69 24.67
N VAL A 39 -2.22 -0.35 23.67
CA VAL A 39 -0.75 -0.39 23.70
C VAL A 39 -0.26 0.96 23.26
#